data_AF-A0A2M8KGV5-F1
#
_entry.id   AF-A0A2M8KGV5-F1
#
_cell.length_a   1.000
_cell.length_b   1.000
_cell.length_c   1.000
_cell.angle_alpha   90.00
_cell.angle_beta   90.00
_cell.angle_gamma   90.00
#
_symmetry.space_group_name_H-M   'P 1'
#
loop_
_entity.id
_entity.type
_entity.pdbx_description
1 polymer ?
#
loop_
_entity_poly.entity_id
_entity_poly.type
_entity_poly.pdbx_seq_one_letter_code
_entity_poly.pdbx_strand_id
1 'polypeptide(L)'
;MPQSKTQNLIVLFWQWYYAIAPKKILKTWRNVLSFGWNFFSIGLLFKTLFAPWKRDITKSTSGFDPKAWLESLVMNLISRLIGAFVRGWVILLGLFFEIIILIFGVLFFLGWLIFPALIVIGIIYAVIMIG
;
A
#
# COMPACT_ATOMS: atom_id res chain seq x y z
N MET A 1 -27.14 14.82 -15.01
CA MET A 1 -27.44 13.40 -15.29
C MET A 1 -27.84 13.29 -16.75
N PRO A 2 -27.05 12.69 -17.66
CA PRO A 2 -27.46 12.58 -19.04
C PRO A 2 -28.45 11.44 -19.22
N GLN A 3 -29.70 11.84 -19.50
CA GLN A 3 -30.76 11.22 -20.30
C GLN A 3 -31.06 9.72 -20.11
N SER A 4 -32.26 9.47 -19.57
CA SER A 4 -32.93 8.17 -19.45
C SER A 4 -33.22 7.56 -20.82
N LYS A 5 -32.26 6.81 -21.36
CA LYS A 5 -32.56 5.76 -22.33
C LYS A 5 -33.16 4.60 -21.54
N THR A 6 -34.36 4.14 -21.91
CA THR A 6 -35.04 2.99 -21.31
C THR A 6 -34.26 1.71 -21.61
N GLN A 7 -33.09 1.55 -20.99
CA GLN A 7 -32.25 0.37 -21.15
C GLN A 7 -32.84 -0.75 -20.32
N ASN A 8 -32.93 -1.92 -20.94
CA ASN A 8 -33.38 -3.13 -20.29
C ASN A 8 -32.53 -3.40 -19.04
N LEU A 9 -33.16 -3.65 -17.89
CA LEU A 9 -32.48 -3.79 -16.59
C LEU A 9 -31.38 -4.84 -16.62
N ILE A 10 -31.57 -5.91 -17.39
CA ILE A 10 -30.59 -6.97 -17.59
C ILE A 10 -29.32 -6.43 -18.26
N VAL A 11 -29.48 -5.65 -19.33
CA VAL A 11 -28.35 -5.04 -20.05
C VAL A 11 -27.62 -4.04 -19.15
N LEU A 12 -28.36 -3.21 -18.41
CA LEU A 12 -27.80 -2.26 -17.46
C LEU A 12 -27.00 -2.97 -16.36
N PHE A 13 -27.53 -4.07 -15.82
CA PHE A 13 -26.86 -4.88 -14.82
C PHE A 13 -25.52 -5.40 -15.35
N TRP A 14 -25.50 -6.06 -16.50
CA TRP A 14 -24.26 -6.62 -17.06
C TRP A 14 -23.25 -5.55 -17.44
N GLN A 15 -23.71 -4.41 -17.98
CA GLN A 15 -22.85 -3.26 -18.26
C GLN A 15 -22.24 -2.72 -16.97
N TRP A 16 -23.05 -2.56 -15.92
CA TRP A 16 -22.54 -2.12 -14.63
C TRP A 16 -21.54 -3.12 -14.05
N TYR A 17 -21.87 -4.41 -14.10
CA TYR A 17 -21.12 -5.49 -13.48
C TYR A 17 -19.73 -5.66 -14.06
N TYR A 18 -19.60 -5.62 -15.39
CA TYR A 18 -18.33 -5.88 -16.09
C TYR A 18 -17.59 -4.62 -16.54
N ALA A 19 -18.28 -3.50 -16.78
CA ALA A 19 -17.63 -2.30 -17.30
C ALA A 19 -17.46 -1.19 -16.25
N ILE A 20 -18.42 -1.00 -15.34
CA ILE A 20 -18.45 0.16 -14.42
C ILE A 20 -17.87 -0.21 -13.06
N ALA A 21 -18.40 -1.24 -12.41
CA ALA A 21 -17.99 -1.67 -11.08
C ALA A 21 -16.50 -2.09 -11.03
N PRO A 22 -15.95 -2.88 -11.99
CA PRO A 22 -14.56 -3.31 -11.93
C PRO A 22 -13.59 -2.12 -12.01
N LYS A 23 -13.90 -1.12 -12.86
CA LYS A 23 -13.12 0.12 -12.92
C LYS A 23 -13.15 0.89 -11.60
N LYS A 24 -14.29 0.95 -10.93
CA LYS A 24 -14.40 1.57 -9.60
C LYS A 24 -13.62 0.80 -8.55
N ILE A 25 -13.71 -0.54 -8.54
CA ILE A 25 -12.97 -1.41 -7.62
C ILE A 25 -11.46 -1.17 -7.80
N LEU A 26 -10.94 -1.23 -9.03
CA LEU A 26 -9.52 -0.98 -9.30
C LEU A 26 -9.09 0.44 -8.89
N LYS A 27 -9.92 1.45 -9.14
CA LYS A 27 -9.65 2.83 -8.72
C LYS A 27 -9.56 2.95 -7.20
N THR A 28 -10.53 2.39 -6.47
CA THR A 28 -10.54 2.41 -5.01
C THR A 28 -9.35 1.63 -4.45
N TRP A 29 -9.07 0.45 -4.99
CA TRP A 29 -7.93 -0.35 -4.56
C TRP A 29 -6.60 0.39 -4.75
N ARG A 30 -6.39 1.02 -5.91
CA ARG A 30 -5.23 1.90 -6.15
C ARG A 30 -5.15 3.05 -5.14
N ASN A 31 -6.28 3.65 -4.78
CA ASN A 31 -6.29 4.71 -3.78
C ASN A 31 -5.90 4.21 -2.38
N VAL A 32 -6.30 3.00 -2.00
CA VAL A 32 -5.92 2.39 -0.72
C VAL A 32 -4.42 2.09 -0.69
N LEU A 33 -3.85 1.54 -1.76
CA LEU A 33 -2.40 1.34 -1.89
C LEU A 33 -1.65 2.68 -1.85
N SER A 34 -2.15 3.69 -2.57
CA SER A 34 -1.56 5.03 -2.50
C SER A 34 -1.66 5.64 -1.10
N PHE A 35 -2.74 5.35 -0.36
CA PHE A 35 -2.90 5.81 1.00
C PHE A 35 -1.87 5.15 1.93
N GLY A 36 -1.71 3.83 1.88
CA GLY A 36 -0.72 3.12 2.69
C GLY A 36 0.71 3.62 2.43
N TRP A 37 1.07 3.79 1.16
CA TRP A 37 2.38 4.32 0.75
C TRP A 37 2.69 5.68 1.38
N ASN A 38 1.70 6.58 1.43
CA ASN A 38 1.84 7.91 2.01
C ASN A 38 1.74 7.89 3.55
N PHE A 39 0.84 7.08 4.11
CA PHE A 39 0.66 6.94 5.56
C PHE A 39 1.94 6.46 6.24
N PHE A 40 2.57 5.42 5.69
CA PHE A 40 3.87 4.95 6.16
C PHE A 40 5.04 5.79 5.65
N SER A 41 4.79 6.81 4.82
CA SER A 41 5.82 7.68 4.24
C SER A 41 6.97 6.91 3.60
N ILE A 42 6.67 5.77 2.97
CA ILE A 42 7.66 4.78 2.51
C ILE A 42 8.72 5.44 1.63
N GLY A 43 8.28 6.20 0.61
CA GLY A 43 9.19 6.90 -0.30
C GLY A 43 10.09 7.95 0.38
N LEU A 44 9.60 8.62 1.43
CA LEU A 44 10.39 9.58 2.19
C LEU A 44 11.40 8.88 3.12
N LEU A 45 10.98 7.80 3.79
CA LEU A 45 11.83 7.03 4.68
C LEU A 45 12.99 6.38 3.93
N PHE A 46 12.74 5.86 2.72
CA PHE A 46 13.82 5.35 1.86
C PHE A 46 14.84 6.44 1.51
N LYS A 47 14.39 7.64 1.14
CA LYS A 47 15.30 8.77 0.83
C LYS A 47 16.09 9.26 2.04
N THR A 48 15.55 9.10 3.24
CA THR A 48 16.15 9.60 4.50
C THR A 48 16.77 8.49 5.35
N LEU A 49 16.92 7.28 4.79
CA LEU A 49 17.37 6.10 5.55
C LEU A 49 18.71 6.36 6.25
N PHE A 50 19.68 6.93 5.53
CA PHE A 50 21.01 7.28 6.05
C PHE A 50 21.17 8.76 6.38
N ALA A 51 20.08 9.52 6.40
CA ALA A 51 20.12 10.93 6.78
C ALA A 51 20.38 11.07 8.28
N PRO A 52 21.24 12.01 8.71
CA PRO A 52 21.54 12.24 10.11
C PRO A 52 20.28 12.51 10.91
N TRP A 53 20.14 11.81 12.05
CA TRP A 53 19.06 12.02 12.99
C TRP A 53 19.38 13.23 13.86
N LYS A 54 18.38 14.11 14.08
CA LYS A 54 18.44 15.38 14.86
C LYS A 54 19.83 16.01 14.97
N ARG A 55 20.23 16.90 14.04
CA ARG A 55 21.30 17.93 14.13
C ARG A 55 22.39 17.75 15.23
N ASP A 56 22.92 16.56 15.44
CA ASP A 56 24.10 16.31 16.29
C ASP A 56 25.38 16.63 15.51
N ILE A 57 25.34 17.73 14.76
CA ILE A 57 26.55 18.35 14.22
C ILE A 57 27.16 19.04 15.43
N THR A 58 27.87 18.28 16.26
CA THR A 58 28.70 18.82 17.32
C THR A 58 29.62 19.83 16.63
N LYS A 59 29.37 21.13 16.85
CA LYS A 59 30.19 22.20 16.28
C LYS A 59 31.60 21.93 16.77
N SER A 60 32.51 21.59 15.86
CA SER A 60 33.95 21.53 16.16
C SER A 60 34.31 22.86 16.80
N THR A 61 34.67 22.82 18.07
CA THR A 61 35.25 23.95 18.80
C THR A 61 36.51 24.43 18.06
N SER A 62 36.84 25.71 18.20
CA SER A 62 37.94 26.34 17.48
C SER A 62 39.28 25.69 17.85
N GLY A 63 39.79 24.81 16.99
CA GLY A 63 41.05 24.08 17.12
C GLY A 63 40.97 22.71 16.44
N PHE A 64 42.07 22.22 15.85
CA PHE A 64 42.13 20.87 15.29
C PHE A 64 42.51 19.89 16.41
N ASP A 65 41.52 19.29 17.07
CA ASP A 65 41.71 18.19 18.03
C ASP A 65 41.27 16.87 17.38
N PRO A 66 42.22 16.00 16.96
CA PRO A 66 41.91 14.72 16.31
C PRO A 66 41.06 13.79 17.18
N LYS A 67 41.16 13.87 18.51
CA LYS A 67 40.42 13.03 19.44
C LYS A 67 38.95 13.43 19.47
N ALA A 68 38.69 14.73 19.64
CA ALA A 68 37.33 15.28 19.61
C ALA A 68 36.65 15.06 18.24
N TRP A 69 37.42 15.17 17.15
CA TRP A 69 36.93 14.87 15.81
C TRP A 69 36.48 13.41 15.66
N LEU A 70 37.31 12.45 16.09
CA LEU A 70 37.01 11.02 15.96
C LEU A 70 35.82 10.60 16.84
N GLU A 71 35.71 11.16 18.04
CA GLU A 71 34.57 10.95 18.92
C GLU A 71 33.27 11.45 18.28
N SER A 72 33.27 12.65 17.71
CA SER A 72 32.10 13.21 17.00
C SER A 72 31.68 12.38 15.80
N LEU A 73 32.63 11.78 15.07
CA LEU A 73 32.34 10.90 13.93
C LEU A 73 31.66 9.61 14.37
N VAL A 74 32.15 8.97 15.43
CA VAL A 74 31.58 7.73 15.95
C VAL A 74 30.16 7.98 16.48
N MET A 75 29.95 9.07 17.22
CA MET A 75 28.62 9.44 17.73
C MET A 75 27.63 9.71 16.59
N ASN A 76 28.08 10.43 15.54
CA ASN A 76 27.27 10.66 14.34
C ASN A 76 26.93 9.38 13.59
N LEU A 77 27.88 8.44 13.50
CA LEU A 77 27.66 7.16 12.84
C LEU A 77 26.62 6.32 13.60
N ILE A 78 26.76 6.21 14.92
CA ILE A 78 25.81 5.49 15.77
C ILE A 78 24.40 6.08 15.65
N SER A 79 24.28 7.42 15.72
CA SER A 79 22.99 8.11 15.56
C SER A 79 22.34 7.83 14.20
N ARG A 80 23.13 7.83 13.10
CA ARG A 80 22.65 7.46 11.76
C ARG A 80 22.21 6.00 11.67
N LEU A 81 22.92 5.08 12.32
CA LEU A 81 22.58 3.65 12.33
C LEU A 81 21.28 3.38 13.09
N ILE A 82 21.11 3.98 14.27
CA ILE A 82 19.85 3.89 15.03
C ILE A 82 18.70 4.45 14.20
N GLY A 83 18.93 5.61 13.56
CA GLY A 83 17.93 6.21 12.69
C GLY A 83 17.56 5.36 11.49
N ALA A 84 18.56 4.77 10.82
CA ALA A 84 18.35 3.84 9.71
C ALA A 84 17.59 2.58 10.17
N PHE A 85 17.89 2.06 11.36
CA PHE A 85 17.22 0.89 11.93
C PHE A 85 15.73 1.15 12.17
N VAL A 86 15.38 2.23 12.87
CA VAL A 86 13.98 2.58 13.15
C VAL A 86 13.21 2.83 11.85
N ARG A 87 13.77 3.62 10.93
CA ARG A 87 13.14 3.89 9.62
C ARG A 87 13.01 2.61 8.79
N GLY A 88 14.00 1.72 8.85
CA GLY A 88 13.98 0.41 8.20
C GLY A 88 12.80 -0.44 8.66
N TRP A 89 12.55 -0.51 9.96
CA TRP A 89 11.38 -1.23 10.50
C TRP A 89 10.05 -0.64 10.03
N VAL A 90 9.91 0.68 10.02
CA VAL A 90 8.68 1.34 9.53
C VAL A 90 8.46 1.05 8.04
N ILE A 91 9.53 1.08 7.23
CA ILE A 91 9.47 0.71 5.81
C ILE A 91 9.03 -0.76 5.66
N LEU A 92 9.64 -1.68 6.41
CA LEU A 92 9.31 -3.11 6.32
C LEU A 92 7.85 -3.38 6.68
N LEU A 93 7.35 -2.79 7.77
CA LEU A 93 5.95 -2.90 8.17
C LEU A 93 5.00 -2.28 7.12
N GLY A 94 5.36 -1.12 6.58
CA GLY A 94 4.59 -0.48 5.51
C GLY A 94 4.51 -1.35 4.25
N LEU A 95 5.63 -1.92 3.81
CA LEU A 95 5.67 -2.83 2.66
C LEU A 95 4.88 -4.12 2.93
N PHE A 96 4.98 -4.67 4.14
CA PHE A 96 4.19 -5.85 4.53
C PHE A 96 2.68 -5.56 4.47
N PHE A 97 2.26 -4.39 4.96
CA PHE A 97 0.87 -3.94 4.84
C PHE A 97 0.44 -3.77 3.38
N GLU A 98 1.25 -3.13 2.53
CA GLU A 98 0.97 -2.99 1.09
C GLU A 98 0.80 -4.35 0.40
N ILE A 99 1.65 -5.33 0.71
CA ILE A 99 1.55 -6.69 0.18
C ILE A 99 0.22 -7.35 0.57
N ILE A 100 -0.20 -7.20 1.83
CA ILE A 100 -1.50 -7.71 2.29
C ILE A 100 -2.64 -7.08 1.50
N ILE A 101 -2.66 -5.75 1.37
CA ILE A 101 -3.70 -5.04 0.62
C ILE A 101 -3.69 -5.42 -0.87
N LEU A 102 -2.51 -5.66 -1.45
CA LEU A 102 -2.38 -6.17 -2.81
C LEU A 102 -3.05 -7.54 -2.96
N ILE A 103 -2.72 -8.50 -2.09
CA ILE A 103 -3.29 -9.85 -2.13
C ILE A 103 -4.81 -9.80 -1.96
N PHE A 104 -5.31 -9.08 -0.95
CA PHE A 104 -6.75 -8.95 -0.72
C PHE A 104 -7.47 -8.27 -1.88
N GLY A 105 -6.88 -7.22 -2.46
CA GLY A 105 -7.47 -6.54 -3.62
C GLY A 105 -7.54 -7.42 -4.86
N VAL A 106 -6.51 -8.23 -5.13
CA VAL A 106 -6.54 -9.24 -6.22
C VAL A 106 -7.63 -10.27 -5.97
N LEU A 107 -7.68 -10.88 -4.77
CA LEU A 107 -8.67 -11.89 -4.44
C LEU A 107 -10.10 -11.34 -4.53
N PHE A 108 -10.33 -10.13 -4.02
CA PHE A 108 -11.61 -9.46 -4.10
C PHE A 108 -12.00 -9.16 -5.55
N PHE A 109 -11.07 -8.67 -6.37
CA PHE A 109 -11.33 -8.37 -7.78
C PHE A 109 -11.62 -9.63 -8.61
N LEU A 110 -10.83 -10.70 -8.44
CA LEU A 110 -11.08 -11.98 -9.10
C LEU A 110 -12.39 -12.59 -8.63
N GLY A 111 -12.63 -12.58 -7.30
CA GLY A 111 -13.88 -13.02 -6.68
C GLY A 111 -15.08 -12.30 -7.28
N TRP A 112 -15.00 -10.98 -7.43
CA TRP A 112 -16.03 -10.19 -8.11
C TRP A 112 -16.26 -10.66 -9.55
N LEU A 113 -15.22 -10.89 -10.36
CA LEU A 113 -15.41 -11.31 -11.75
C LEU A 113 -16.10 -12.68 -11.88
N ILE A 114 -15.76 -13.64 -11.01
CA ILE A 114 -16.29 -15.01 -11.07
C ILE A 114 -17.60 -15.19 -10.31
N PHE A 115 -18.00 -14.24 -9.46
CA PHE A 115 -19.17 -14.33 -8.61
C PHE A 115 -20.48 -14.70 -9.35
N PRO A 116 -20.79 -14.22 -10.56
CA PRO A 116 -21.99 -14.63 -11.27
C PRO A 116 -21.94 -16.12 -11.65
N ALA A 117 -20.76 -16.63 -12.01
CA ALA A 117 -20.57 -18.05 -12.32
C ALA A 117 -20.71 -18.92 -11.06
N LEU A 118 -20.19 -18.45 -9.91
CA LEU A 118 -20.36 -19.14 -8.63
C LEU A 118 -21.84 -19.28 -8.24
N ILE A 119 -22.65 -18.25 -8.47
CA ILE A 119 -24.10 -18.32 -8.22
C ILE A 119 -24.75 -19.38 -9.11
N VAL A 120 -24.47 -19.36 -10.42
CA VAL A 120 -25.05 -20.33 -11.37
C VAL A 120 -24.67 -21.76 -11.00
N ILE A 121 -23.38 -22.00 -10.70
CA ILE A 121 -22.89 -23.31 -10.28
C ILE A 121 -23.57 -23.76 -8.97
N GLY A 122 -23.68 -22.87 -7.99
CA GLY A 122 -24.33 -23.17 -6.70
C GLY A 122 -25.79 -23.57 -6.86
N ILE A 123 -26.54 -22.89 -7.74
CA ILE A 123 -27.94 -23.23 -8.04
C ILE A 123 -28.01 -24.62 -8.70
N ILE A 124 -27.14 -24.90 -9.69
CA ILE A 124 -27.12 -26.20 -10.37
C ILE A 124 -26.87 -27.34 -9.37
N TYR A 125 -25.87 -27.19 -8.50
CA TYR A 125 -25.58 -28.18 -7.47
C TYR A 125 -26.74 -28.38 -6.48
N ALA A 126 -27.42 -27.30 -6.08
CA ALA A 126 -28.57 -27.39 -5.19
C ALA A 126 -29.73 -28.17 -5.83
N VAL A 127 -30.02 -27.94 -7.11
CA VAL A 127 -31.07 -28.67 -7.84
C VAL A 127 -30.74 -30.15 -7.96
N ILE A 128 -29.48 -30.50 -8.28
CA ILE A 128 -29.02 -31.90 -8.39
C ILE A 128 -29.10 -32.63 -7.05
N MET A 129 -28.90 -31.94 -5.93
CA MET A 129 -28.96 -32.56 -4.59
C MET A 129 -30.39 -32.80 -4.11
N ILE A 130 -31.34 -31.95 -4.54
CA ILE A 130 -32.74 -31.99 -4.10
C ILE A 130 -33.58 -32.96 -4.95
N GLY A 131 -33.25 -33.12 -6.24
CA GLY A 131 -33.95 -34.02 -7.17
C GLY A 131 -33.36 -35.43 -7.17
#